data_AF-A0A7Y4AZD6-F1
#
_entry.id   AF-A0A7Y4AZD6-F1
#
_cell.length_a   1.000
_cell.length_b   1.000
_cell.length_c   1.000
_cell.angle_alpha   90.00
_cell.angle_beta   90.00
_cell.angle_gamma   90.00
#
_symmetry.space_group_name_H-M   'P 1'
#
loop_
_entity.id
_entity.type
_entity.pdbx_description
1 polymer ?
#
loop_
_entity_poly.entity_id
_entity_poly.type
_entity_poly.pdbx_seq_one_letter_code
_entity_poly.pdbx_strand_id
1 'polypeptide(L)'
;MKKNLIIITFAPLFLMACSNQQASQLGMRSSSVNVYAQQMSNTQLCETLYYNRATNQTKVAIGAEFNRRGLNKKWCDKEFDKLYIKKWIDNVLPKKKAEPKKPIATIQPASTK
;
A
#
# COMPACT_ATOMS: atom_id res chain seq x y z
N MET A 1 40.95 8.25 31.94
CA MET A 1 40.24 8.07 30.65
C MET A 1 39.22 6.91 30.74
N LYS A 2 38.22 6.99 31.65
CA LYS A 2 37.28 5.88 31.92
C LYS A 2 35.79 6.29 31.87
N LYS A 3 35.51 7.60 31.87
CA LYS A 3 34.14 8.15 31.85
C LYS A 3 33.54 8.25 30.43
N ASN A 4 34.38 8.32 29.39
CA ASN A 4 33.90 8.48 28.01
C ASN A 4 33.54 7.15 27.33
N LEU A 5 33.89 6.01 27.93
CA LEU A 5 33.65 4.68 27.36
C LEU A 5 32.24 4.15 27.66
N ILE A 6 31.54 4.73 28.63
CA ILE A 6 30.17 4.36 29.00
C ILE A 6 29.13 5.01 28.06
N ILE A 7 29.44 6.17 27.49
CA ILE A 7 28.51 6.89 26.61
C ILE A 7 28.42 6.20 25.23
N ILE A 8 29.51 5.59 24.77
CA ILE A 8 29.58 4.95 23.45
C ILE A 8 28.87 3.59 23.43
N THR A 9 28.79 2.88 24.57
CA THR A 9 28.13 1.58 24.66
C THR A 9 26.60 1.64 24.80
N PHE A 10 26.03 2.79 25.19
CA PHE A 10 24.57 2.97 25.30
C PHE A 10 23.92 3.66 24.09
N ALA A 11 24.72 4.16 23.14
CA ALA A 11 24.24 4.81 21.93
C ALA A 11 23.41 3.92 20.96
N PRO A 12 23.60 2.59 20.85
CA PRO A 12 22.82 1.81 19.88
C PRO A 12 21.39 1.48 20.32
N LEU A 13 21.00 1.76 21.57
CA LEU A 13 19.62 1.51 22.07
C LEU A 13 18.61 2.58 21.63
N PHE A 14 19.05 3.73 21.12
CA PHE A 14 18.16 4.80 20.63
C PHE A 14 17.87 4.74 19.12
N LEU A 15 18.45 3.78 18.38
CA LEU A 15 18.23 3.64 16.94
C LEU A 15 17.00 2.79 16.56
N MET A 16 16.23 2.29 17.53
CA MET A 16 14.97 1.55 17.28
C MET A 16 13.74 2.46 17.12
N ALA A 17 13.91 3.80 17.09
CA ALA A 17 12.83 4.74 16.79
C ALA A 17 12.83 5.20 15.32
N CYS A 18 13.10 4.29 14.37
CA CYS A 18 12.68 4.50 12.99
C CYS A 18 11.16 4.32 12.92
N SER A 19 10.47 5.43 13.17
CA SER A 19 9.04 5.69 13.10
C SER A 19 8.21 4.68 12.29
N ASN A 20 7.27 4.03 12.96
CA ASN A 20 6.16 3.26 12.35
C ASN A 20 5.35 4.10 11.33
N GLN A 21 5.50 5.43 11.31
CA GLN A 21 4.88 6.32 10.32
C GLN A 21 5.53 6.25 8.93
N GLN A 22 6.74 5.68 8.80
CA GLN A 22 7.30 5.35 7.48
C GLN A 22 6.73 4.04 6.96
N ALA A 23 6.33 3.10 7.82
CA ALA A 23 5.72 1.84 7.40
C ALA A 23 4.36 2.03 6.71
N SER A 24 3.64 3.12 7.00
CA SER A 24 2.44 3.52 6.24
C SER A 24 2.77 4.13 4.87
N GLN A 25 4.00 4.60 4.63
CA GLN A 25 4.51 4.99 3.31
C GLN A 25 5.19 3.85 2.54
N LEU A 26 5.53 2.73 3.18
CA LEU A 26 6.20 1.59 2.54
C LEU A 26 5.23 0.75 1.69
N GLY A 27 4.93 1.27 0.49
CA GLY A 27 5.67 0.75 -0.66
C GLY A 27 4.92 -0.08 -1.72
N MET A 28 3.59 -0.05 -1.79
CA MET A 28 2.89 -0.65 -2.95
C MET A 28 1.99 0.32 -3.73
N ARG A 29 1.68 1.50 -3.19
CA ARG A 29 0.78 2.50 -3.81
C ARG A 29 1.23 3.96 -3.66
N SER A 30 2.50 4.20 -3.34
CA SER A 30 3.05 5.56 -3.15
C SER A 30 3.06 6.43 -4.42
N SER A 31 2.88 5.84 -5.61
CA SER A 31 2.90 6.59 -6.86
C SER A 31 1.67 7.49 -7.01
N SER A 32 1.85 8.66 -7.63
CA SER A 32 0.75 9.58 -7.90
C SER A 32 -0.32 8.93 -8.79
N VAL A 33 -1.59 9.26 -8.54
CA VAL A 33 -2.70 8.84 -9.40
C VAL A 33 -2.87 9.89 -10.50
N ASN A 34 -2.48 9.53 -11.71
CA ASN A 34 -2.51 10.43 -12.87
C ASN A 34 -3.67 10.17 -13.84
N VAL A 35 -4.67 9.38 -13.44
CA VAL A 35 -5.89 9.14 -14.23
C VAL A 35 -7.01 10.12 -13.84
N TYR A 36 -7.97 10.34 -14.73
CA TYR A 36 -9.17 11.14 -14.43
C TYR A 36 -9.98 10.53 -13.29
N ALA A 37 -10.66 11.36 -12.50
CA ALA A 37 -11.46 10.91 -11.35
C ALA A 37 -12.44 9.78 -11.74
N GLN A 38 -13.10 9.90 -12.89
CA GLN A 38 -14.02 8.89 -13.45
C GLN A 38 -13.38 7.51 -13.67
N GLN A 39 -12.08 7.45 -13.94
CA GLN A 39 -11.33 6.22 -14.18
C GLN A 39 -10.56 5.74 -12.94
N MET A 40 -10.59 6.50 -11.84
CA MET A 40 -10.00 6.04 -10.58
C MET A 40 -10.79 4.86 -10.03
N SER A 41 -10.10 3.88 -9.46
CA SER A 41 -10.71 2.84 -8.63
C SER A 41 -11.27 3.44 -7.33
N ASN A 42 -12.21 2.74 -6.69
CA ASN A 42 -12.79 3.20 -5.42
C ASN A 42 -11.72 3.40 -4.34
N THR A 43 -10.69 2.54 -4.31
CA THR A 43 -9.56 2.69 -3.40
C THR A 43 -8.72 3.92 -3.72
N GLN A 44 -8.47 4.22 -5.00
CA GLN A 44 -7.77 5.46 -5.40
C GLN A 44 -8.54 6.72 -5.02
N LEU A 45 -9.88 6.72 -5.18
CA LEU A 45 -10.73 7.82 -4.71
C LEU A 45 -10.62 8.00 -3.20
N CYS A 46 -10.67 6.92 -2.42
CA CYS A 46 -10.48 6.96 -0.96
C CYS A 46 -9.08 7.49 -0.59
N GLU A 47 -8.03 6.96 -1.21
CA GLU A 47 -6.62 7.31 -0.94
C GLU A 47 -6.31 8.78 -1.26
N THR A 48 -6.82 9.27 -2.38
CA THR A 48 -6.60 10.66 -2.82
C THR A 48 -7.45 11.66 -2.03
N LEU A 49 -8.65 11.28 -1.59
CA LEU A 49 -9.55 12.16 -0.85
C LEU A 49 -9.25 12.24 0.66
N TYR A 50 -8.96 11.11 1.31
CA TYR A 50 -8.81 11.03 2.77
C TYR A 50 -7.38 10.72 3.27
N TYR A 51 -6.56 10.05 2.45
CA TYR A 51 -5.24 9.56 2.87
C TYR A 51 -4.07 10.30 2.20
N ASN A 52 -4.33 11.49 1.63
CA ASN A 52 -3.34 12.41 1.05
C ASN A 52 -2.44 11.77 -0.03
N ARG A 53 -2.95 10.80 -0.79
CA ARG A 53 -2.21 10.30 -1.97
C ARG A 53 -2.15 11.38 -3.05
N ALA A 54 -0.95 11.60 -3.59
CA ALA A 54 -0.71 12.60 -4.64
C ALA A 54 -1.53 12.29 -5.92
N THR A 55 -2.09 13.32 -6.53
CA THR A 55 -2.85 13.23 -7.78
C THR A 55 -2.84 14.57 -8.51
N ASN A 56 -2.92 14.52 -9.84
CA ASN A 56 -3.07 15.71 -10.68
C ASN A 56 -4.53 16.17 -10.83
N GLN A 57 -5.49 15.44 -10.25
CA GLN A 57 -6.91 15.79 -10.30
C GLN A 57 -7.30 16.68 -9.11
N THR A 58 -8.30 17.54 -9.30
CA THR A 58 -8.77 18.42 -8.22
C THR A 58 -9.56 17.64 -7.17
N LYS A 59 -9.47 18.05 -5.89
CA LYS A 59 -10.24 17.44 -4.79
C LYS A 59 -11.75 17.49 -5.05
N VAL A 60 -12.23 18.53 -5.74
CA VAL A 60 -13.65 18.68 -6.12
C VAL A 60 -14.07 17.59 -7.11
N ALA A 61 -13.28 17.34 -8.17
CA ALA A 61 -13.59 16.30 -9.15
C ALA A 61 -13.58 14.90 -8.52
N ILE A 62 -12.62 14.65 -7.63
CA ILE A 62 -12.52 13.39 -6.88
C ILE A 62 -13.70 13.23 -5.93
N GLY A 63 -14.06 14.27 -5.17
CA GLY A 63 -15.20 14.26 -4.25
C GLY A 63 -16.54 14.11 -4.98
N ALA A 64 -16.71 14.73 -6.14
CA ALA A 64 -17.89 14.58 -6.98
C ALA A 64 -18.04 13.13 -7.44
N GLU A 65 -16.96 12.51 -7.93
CA GLU A 65 -16.99 11.10 -8.34
C GLU A 65 -17.22 10.15 -7.16
N PHE A 66 -16.62 10.45 -6.01
CA PHE A 66 -16.82 9.69 -4.77
C PHE A 66 -18.29 9.67 -4.36
N ASN A 67 -18.95 10.83 -4.38
CA ASN A 67 -20.37 10.97 -4.09
C ASN A 67 -21.24 10.32 -5.19
N ARG A 68 -20.88 10.49 -6.46
CA ARG A 68 -21.58 9.86 -7.60
C ARG A 68 -21.62 8.34 -7.48
N ARG A 69 -20.56 7.73 -6.93
CA ARG A 69 -20.46 6.29 -6.68
C ARG A 69 -21.11 5.83 -5.37
N GLY A 70 -21.66 6.74 -4.57
CA GLY A 70 -22.24 6.42 -3.27
C GLY A 70 -21.22 5.83 -2.27
N LEU A 71 -19.94 6.16 -2.45
CA LEU A 71 -18.90 5.71 -1.52
C LEU A 71 -19.03 6.47 -0.19
N ASN A 72 -18.58 5.84 0.88
CA ASN A 72 -18.58 6.45 2.20
C ASN A 72 -17.23 6.23 2.90
N LYS A 73 -16.91 7.11 3.85
CA LYS A 73 -15.63 7.04 4.56
C LYS A 73 -15.45 5.71 5.32
N LYS A 74 -16.52 5.19 5.94
CA LYS A 74 -16.48 3.91 6.68
C LYS A 74 -16.06 2.74 5.78
N TRP A 75 -16.47 2.74 4.52
CA TRP A 75 -16.08 1.76 3.52
C TRP A 75 -14.60 1.90 3.17
N CYS A 76 -14.12 3.14 3.00
CA CYS A 76 -12.69 3.39 2.80
C CYS A 76 -11.85 2.86 3.97
N ASP A 77 -12.28 3.14 5.20
CA ASP A 77 -11.59 2.69 6.43
C ASP A 77 -11.57 1.15 6.49
N LYS A 78 -12.72 0.48 6.28
CA LYS A 78 -12.81 -0.99 6.27
C LYS A 78 -11.95 -1.63 5.18
N GLU A 79 -11.90 -1.03 3.99
CA GLU A 79 -11.11 -1.55 2.87
C GLU A 79 -9.61 -1.35 3.11
N PHE A 80 -9.23 -0.25 3.76
CA PHE A 80 -7.85 0.01 4.17
C PHE A 80 -7.38 -0.97 5.25
N ASP A 81 -8.21 -1.23 6.27
CA ASP A 81 -7.91 -2.19 7.33
C ASP A 81 -7.69 -3.61 6.80
N LYS A 82 -8.49 -4.06 5.82
CA LYS A 82 -8.27 -5.37 5.18
C LYS A 82 -6.89 -5.48 4.54
N LEU A 83 -6.40 -4.41 3.89
CA LEU A 83 -5.07 -4.40 3.29
C LEU A 83 -3.99 -4.50 4.36
N TYR A 84 -4.19 -3.85 5.51
CA TYR A 84 -3.26 -3.92 6.63
C TYR A 84 -3.26 -5.30 7.28
N ILE A 85 -4.44 -5.87 7.56
CA ILE A 85 -4.60 -7.23 8.11
C ILE A 85 -3.97 -8.25 7.18
N LYS A 86 -4.23 -8.17 5.87
CA LYS A 86 -3.63 -9.09 4.88
C LYS A 86 -2.11 -8.99 4.89
N LYS A 87 -1.54 -7.79 4.90
CA LYS A 87 -0.08 -7.58 4.95
C LYS A 87 0.52 -8.10 6.26
N TRP A 88 -0.19 -7.96 7.38
CA TRP A 88 0.21 -8.52 8.66
C TRP A 88 0.21 -10.05 8.61
N ILE A 89 -0.85 -10.67 8.08
CA ILE A 89 -0.93 -12.11 7.86
C ILE A 89 0.21 -12.60 6.95
N ASP A 90 0.49 -11.91 5.84
CA ASP A 90 1.57 -12.25 4.90
C ASP A 90 2.98 -12.11 5.52
N ASN A 91 3.13 -11.28 6.55
CA ASN A 91 4.39 -11.08 7.27
C ASN A 91 4.56 -12.05 8.45
N VAL A 92 3.47 -12.45 9.10
CA VAL A 92 3.48 -13.32 10.30
C VAL A 92 3.41 -14.79 9.92
N LEU A 93 2.70 -15.14 8.86
CA LEU A 93 2.70 -16.52 8.38
C LEU A 93 4.02 -16.80 7.67
N PRO A 94 4.74 -17.87 8.05
CA PRO A 94 5.89 -18.32 7.26
C PRO A 94 5.37 -18.62 5.86
N LYS A 95 5.88 -17.89 4.86
CA LYS A 95 5.56 -18.11 3.45
C LYS A 95 5.89 -19.57 3.13
N LYS A 96 4.89 -20.45 3.12
CA LYS A 96 5.06 -21.74 2.45
C LYS A 96 5.47 -21.40 1.03
N LYS A 97 6.70 -21.78 0.65
CA LYS A 97 7.19 -21.64 -0.71
C LYS A 97 6.07 -22.12 -1.61
N ALA A 98 5.51 -21.24 -2.43
CA ALA A 98 4.54 -21.64 -3.43
C ALA A 98 5.22 -22.79 -4.19
N GLU A 99 4.63 -23.98 -4.12
CA GLU A 99 5.11 -25.08 -4.95
C GLU A 99 5.14 -24.58 -6.38
N PRO A 100 6.23 -24.84 -7.14
CA PRO A 100 6.33 -24.38 -8.51
C PRO A 100 5.12 -24.95 -9.25
N LYS A 101 4.18 -24.06 -9.62
CA LYS A 101 3.10 -24.41 -10.54
C LYS A 101 3.80 -24.96 -11.77
N LYS A 102 3.68 -26.28 -11.98
CA LYS A 102 4.13 -26.92 -13.22
C LYS A 102 3.62 -26.04 -14.37
N PRO A 103 4.46 -25.68 -15.34
CA PRO A 103 4.03 -24.83 -16.44
C PRO A 103 2.80 -25.48 -17.06
N ILE A 104 1.65 -24.82 -16.95
CA ILE A 104 0.48 -25.13 -17.75
C ILE A 104 0.96 -24.96 -19.18
N ALA A 105 0.94 -26.05 -19.94
CA ALA A 105 1.34 -26.04 -21.34
C ALA A 105 0.60 -24.91 -22.06
N THR A 106 1.36 -23.95 -22.59
CA THR A 106 0.82 -22.92 -23.48
C THR A 106 0.23 -23.63 -24.69
N ILE A 107 -1.10 -23.75 -24.74
CA ILE A 107 -1.79 -24.13 -25.97
C ILE A 107 -1.65 -22.92 -26.90
N GLN A 108 -0.76 -23.01 -27.88
CA GLN A 108 -0.65 -22.00 -28.93
C GLN A 108 -1.96 -22.04 -29.75
N PRO A 109 -2.58 -20.89 -30.06
CA PRO A 109 -3.72 -20.89 -30.96
C PRO A 109 -3.30 -21.45 -32.31
N ALA A 110 -4.14 -22.32 -32.88
CA ALA A 110 -3.90 -22.94 -34.17
C ALA A 110 -3.71 -21.86 -35.24
N SER A 111 -2.59 -21.95 -35.97
CA SER A 111 -2.33 -21.13 -37.14
C SER A 111 -3.31 -21.51 -38.24
N THR A 112 -4.39 -20.74 -38.42
CA THR A 112 -5.23 -20.81 -39.61
C THR A 112 -4.43 -20.25 -40.79
N LYS A 113 -4.03 -21.13 -41.71
CA LYS A 113 -3.54 -20.78 -43.04
C LYS A 113 -4.54 -21.26 -44.07
#